data_AF-A0A7J5F2P7-F1
#
_entry.id   AF-A0A7J5F2P7-F1
#
_cell.length_a   1.000
_cell.length_b   1.000
_cell.length_c   1.000
_cell.angle_alpha   90.00
_cell.angle_beta   90.00
_cell.angle_gamma   90.00
#
_symmetry.space_group_name_H-M   'P 1'
#
loop_
_entity.id
_entity.type
_entity.pdbx_description
1 polymer ?
#
loop_
_entity_poly.entity_id
_entity_poly.type
_entity_poly.pdbx_seq_one_letter_code
_entity_poly.pdbx_strand_id
1 'polypeptide(L)'
;MKHVVMAAMALLLAAGCGEKKADAEKLNHANALVNTGQYDEGLTQLEEMFKSTPDDIALRQSLVSAHMKTGNFFMFNDTLSPKVKYPKALHHYRAVLKLAPEHADAKANADQIVEIYAMMGRPVPEV
;
A
#
# COMPACT_ATOMS: atom_id res chain seq x y z
N MET A 1 -23.36 58.15 -3.71
CA MET A 1 -23.69 56.80 -3.21
C MET A 1 -23.65 55.88 -4.45
N LYS A 2 -22.77 54.91 -4.66
CA LYS A 2 -22.00 54.03 -3.76
C LYS A 2 -20.69 53.60 -4.48
N HIS A 3 -19.59 53.58 -3.72
CA HIS A 3 -18.34 52.78 -3.79
C HIS A 3 -18.21 51.79 -4.98
N VAL A 4 -17.24 51.90 -5.89
CA VAL A 4 -15.84 51.41 -5.81
C VAL A 4 -15.66 50.13 -4.98
N VAL A 5 -15.48 48.98 -5.65
CA VAL A 5 -14.65 47.84 -5.22
C VAL A 5 -14.13 47.18 -6.51
N MET A 6 -12.99 47.62 -7.06
CA MET A 6 -11.64 47.11 -6.80
C MET A 6 -11.48 45.59 -6.95
N ALA A 7 -10.68 45.22 -7.95
CA ALA A 7 -10.21 43.88 -8.25
C ALA A 7 -9.54 43.21 -7.04
N ALA A 8 -9.75 41.91 -6.91
CA ALA A 8 -8.82 41.02 -6.23
C ALA A 8 -8.76 39.72 -7.04
N MET A 9 -7.99 39.78 -8.12
CA MET A 9 -7.44 38.59 -8.76
C MET A 9 -6.45 38.00 -7.74
N ALA A 10 -6.94 37.06 -6.93
CA ALA A 10 -6.13 36.31 -6.00
C ALA A 10 -5.21 35.39 -6.81
N LEU A 11 -4.06 35.94 -7.18
CA LEU A 11 -2.89 35.21 -7.60
C LEU A 11 -2.46 34.33 -6.41
N LEU A 12 -2.97 33.09 -6.36
CA LEU A 12 -2.48 32.09 -5.43
C LEU A 12 -1.05 31.74 -5.86
N LEU A 13 -0.12 32.32 -5.12
CA LEU A 13 1.29 31.95 -5.06
C LEU A 13 1.39 30.44 -4.79
N ALA A 14 1.57 29.63 -5.84
CA ALA A 14 2.15 28.31 -5.71
C ALA A 14 3.66 28.46 -5.46
N ALA A 15 4.03 29.07 -4.34
CA ALA A 15 5.34 28.87 -3.74
C ALA A 15 5.38 27.39 -3.36
N GLY A 16 6.28 26.64 -3.98
CA GLY A 16 6.33 25.18 -3.90
C GLY A 16 6.21 24.69 -2.46
N CYS A 17 5.09 24.06 -2.15
CA CYS A 17 5.03 23.06 -1.08
C CYS A 17 6.02 21.98 -1.51
N GLY A 18 7.26 22.04 -1.03
CA GLY A 18 8.20 20.96 -1.20
C GLY A 18 7.65 19.76 -0.46
N GLU A 19 6.84 18.94 -1.15
CA GLU A 19 6.42 17.63 -0.65
C GLU A 19 7.70 16.90 -0.25
N LYS A 20 7.79 16.56 1.04
CA LYS A 20 8.91 15.81 1.55
C LYS A 20 8.83 14.41 0.92
N LYS A 21 9.67 14.17 -0.07
CA LYS A 21 9.76 12.89 -0.75
C LYS A 21 10.71 11.96 -0.02
N ALA A 22 10.46 10.67 -0.15
CA ALA A 22 11.40 9.64 0.24
C ALA A 22 12.70 9.81 -0.54
N ASP A 23 13.80 9.37 0.08
CA ASP A 23 15.07 9.28 -0.60
C ASP A 23 14.94 8.30 -1.78
N ALA A 24 15.21 8.79 -2.99
CA ALA A 24 14.96 8.03 -4.22
C ALA A 24 15.87 6.79 -4.34
N GLU A 25 17.09 6.85 -3.81
CA GLU A 25 18.02 5.72 -3.83
C GLU A 25 17.50 4.61 -2.90
N LYS A 26 17.11 4.95 -1.68
CA LYS A 26 16.51 4.00 -0.73
C LYS A 26 15.20 3.42 -1.27
N LEU A 27 14.36 4.24 -1.90
CA LEU A 27 13.12 3.78 -2.53
C LEU A 27 13.39 2.76 -3.64
N ASN A 28 14.34 3.05 -4.52
CA ASN A 28 14.72 2.14 -5.60
C ASN A 28 15.34 0.84 -5.07
N HIS A 29 16.19 0.92 -4.04
CA HIS A 29 16.79 -0.25 -3.41
C HIS A 29 15.72 -1.16 -2.78
N ALA A 30 14.82 -0.58 -1.97
CA ALA A 30 13.72 -1.32 -1.35
C ALA A 30 12.82 -1.99 -2.41
N ASN A 31 12.50 -1.28 -3.49
CA ASN A 31 11.75 -1.83 -4.61
C ASN A 31 12.50 -2.98 -5.31
N ALA A 32 13.82 -2.90 -5.45
CA ALA A 32 14.63 -3.99 -6.01
C ALA A 32 14.61 -5.24 -5.10
N LEU A 33 14.68 -5.07 -3.78
CA LEU A 33 14.53 -6.17 -2.82
C LEU A 33 13.19 -6.88 -2.99
N VAL A 34 12.09 -6.12 -3.02
CA VAL A 34 10.74 -6.67 -3.26
C VAL A 34 10.66 -7.41 -4.60
N ASN A 35 11.20 -6.83 -5.68
CA ASN A 35 11.17 -7.43 -7.01
C ASN A 35 12.03 -8.70 -7.13
N THR A 36 12.99 -8.90 -6.23
CA THR A 36 13.82 -10.11 -6.17
C THR A 36 13.32 -11.13 -5.14
N GLY A 37 12.14 -10.90 -4.56
CA GLY A 37 11.52 -11.82 -3.59
C GLY A 37 12.01 -11.66 -2.16
N GLN A 38 12.87 -10.67 -1.88
CA GLN A 38 13.32 -10.32 -0.53
C GLN A 38 12.26 -9.42 0.14
N TYR A 39 11.05 -9.97 0.28
CA TYR A 39 9.86 -9.22 0.66
C TYR A 39 9.95 -8.59 2.05
N ASP A 40 10.44 -9.33 3.04
CA ASP A 40 10.50 -8.86 4.43
C ASP A 40 11.42 -7.62 4.56
N GLU A 41 12.61 -7.68 3.96
CA GLU A 41 13.56 -6.57 3.98
C GLU A 41 13.05 -5.37 3.17
N GLY A 42 12.56 -5.61 1.96
CA GLY A 42 12.02 -4.56 1.10
C GLY A 42 10.82 -3.84 1.72
N LEU A 43 9.87 -4.57 2.30
CA LEU A 43 8.73 -3.99 3.02
C LEU A 43 9.19 -3.21 4.26
N THR A 44 10.12 -3.75 5.04
CA THR A 44 10.65 -3.05 6.22
C THR A 44 11.21 -1.68 5.85
N GLN A 45 12.02 -1.60 4.78
CA GLN A 45 12.58 -0.33 4.32
C GLN A 45 11.49 0.64 3.82
N LEU A 46 10.51 0.15 3.04
CA LEU A 46 9.39 0.97 2.56
C LEU A 46 8.55 1.53 3.72
N GLU A 47 8.23 0.70 4.71
CA GLU A 47 7.45 1.09 5.89
C GLU A 47 8.20 2.11 6.76
N GLU A 48 9.52 1.96 6.90
CA GLU A 48 10.36 2.94 7.59
C GLU A 48 10.38 4.30 6.89
N MET A 49 10.53 4.32 5.57
CA MET A 49 10.42 5.56 4.80
C MET A 49 9.03 6.19 4.99
N PHE A 50 7.98 5.38 5.03
CA PHE A 50 6.59 5.84 5.08
C PHE A 50 6.26 6.52 6.41
N LYS A 51 6.84 6.07 7.53
CA LYS A 51 6.74 6.76 8.82
C LYS A 51 7.18 8.22 8.74
N SER A 52 8.15 8.54 7.87
CA SER A 52 8.74 9.88 7.76
C SER A 52 8.18 10.73 6.62
N THR A 53 7.51 10.10 5.65
CA THR A 53 7.00 10.70 4.40
C THR A 53 5.66 10.05 3.97
N PRO A 54 4.62 10.04 4.83
CA PRO A 54 3.36 9.30 4.56
C PRO A 54 2.54 9.85 3.38
N ASP A 55 2.81 11.11 3.00
CA ASP A 55 2.15 11.79 1.89
C ASP A 55 2.88 11.60 0.56
N ASP A 56 4.05 10.96 0.54
CA ASP A 56 4.75 10.64 -0.71
C ASP A 56 3.96 9.59 -1.51
N ILE A 57 3.37 10.05 -2.61
CA ILE A 57 2.56 9.23 -3.52
C ILE A 57 3.38 8.08 -4.11
N ALA A 58 4.63 8.31 -4.50
CA ALA A 58 5.48 7.28 -5.12
C ALA A 58 5.84 6.19 -4.09
N LEU A 59 6.11 6.58 -2.85
CA LEU A 59 6.33 5.64 -1.76
C LEU A 59 5.05 4.84 -1.44
N ARG A 60 3.89 5.50 -1.37
CA ARG A 60 2.60 4.82 -1.16
C ARG A 60 2.31 3.79 -2.26
N GLN A 61 2.57 4.13 -3.52
CA GLN A 61 2.44 3.21 -4.66
C GLN A 61 3.41 2.03 -4.54
N SER A 62 4.64 2.28 -4.09
CA SER A 62 5.63 1.23 -3.85
C SER A 62 5.19 0.28 -2.74
N LEU A 63 4.63 0.77 -1.64
CA LEU A 63 4.03 -0.06 -0.58
C LEU A 63 2.86 -0.91 -1.09
N VAL A 64 1.94 -0.30 -1.86
CA VAL A 64 0.83 -1.04 -2.49
C VAL A 64 1.36 -2.19 -3.35
N SER A 65 2.33 -1.90 -4.24
CA SER A 65 2.95 -2.90 -5.11
C SER A 65 3.65 -4.01 -4.30
N ALA A 66 4.38 -3.64 -3.25
CA ALA A 66 5.09 -4.58 -2.39
C ALA A 66 4.14 -5.51 -1.64
N HIS A 67 3.12 -4.97 -0.97
CA HIS A 67 2.11 -5.81 -0.31
C HIS A 67 1.35 -6.69 -1.32
N MET A 68 1.02 -6.21 -2.52
CA MET A 68 0.42 -7.05 -3.55
C MET A 68 1.31 -8.23 -3.96
N LYS A 69 2.61 -7.98 -4.21
CA LYS A 69 3.58 -9.02 -4.57
C LYS A 69 3.74 -10.05 -3.44
N THR A 70 3.90 -9.59 -2.20
CA THR A 70 4.05 -10.49 -1.04
C THR A 70 2.77 -11.27 -0.76
N GLY A 71 1.60 -10.62 -0.86
CA GLY A 71 0.30 -11.28 -0.74
C GLY A 71 0.12 -12.39 -1.77
N ASN A 72 0.43 -12.10 -3.04
CA ASN A 72 0.39 -13.08 -4.13
C ASN A 72 1.39 -14.22 -3.93
N PHE A 73 2.61 -13.90 -3.47
CA PHE A 73 3.60 -14.93 -3.14
C PHE A 73 3.04 -15.92 -2.12
N PHE A 74 2.44 -15.44 -1.03
CA PHE A 74 1.82 -16.36 -0.07
C PHE A 74 0.63 -17.10 -0.68
N MET A 75 -0.33 -16.40 -1.30
CA MET A 75 -1.57 -16.96 -1.83
C MET A 75 -1.34 -18.13 -2.80
N PHE A 76 -0.36 -17.98 -3.71
CA PHE A 76 -0.10 -18.92 -4.80
C PHE A 76 1.09 -19.85 -4.56
N ASN A 77 1.71 -19.82 -3.38
CA ASN A 77 2.77 -20.77 -3.06
C ASN A 77 2.17 -22.10 -2.59
N ASP A 78 2.24 -23.10 -3.47
CA ASP A 78 1.69 -24.44 -3.23
C ASP A 78 2.50 -25.29 -2.24
N THR A 79 3.71 -24.85 -1.88
CA THR A 79 4.50 -25.51 -0.82
C THR A 79 4.02 -25.15 0.59
N LEU A 80 3.22 -24.08 0.72
CA LEU A 80 2.68 -23.63 2.00
C LEU A 80 1.30 -24.22 2.25
N SER A 81 1.09 -24.70 3.48
CA SER A 81 -0.24 -25.16 3.89
C SER A 81 -1.26 -24.00 3.89
N PRO A 82 -2.55 -24.26 3.65
CA PRO A 82 -3.62 -23.27 3.77
C PRO A 82 -3.61 -22.45 5.06
N LYS A 83 -3.24 -23.08 6.19
CA LYS A 83 -3.15 -22.43 7.50
C LYS A 83 -2.04 -21.37 7.59
N VAL A 84 -1.07 -21.41 6.68
CA VAL A 84 0.04 -20.45 6.61
C VAL A 84 -0.22 -19.45 5.50
N LYS A 85 -0.55 -19.92 4.29
CA LYS A 85 -0.65 -19.02 3.14
C LYS A 85 -1.81 -18.05 3.22
N TYR A 86 -3.00 -18.49 3.61
CA TYR A 86 -4.18 -17.62 3.60
C TYR A 86 -4.12 -16.49 4.63
N PRO A 87 -3.75 -16.72 5.91
CA PRO A 87 -3.60 -15.61 6.85
C PRO A 87 -2.55 -14.58 6.41
N LYS A 88 -1.38 -15.06 5.92
CA LYS A 88 -0.31 -14.16 5.48
C LYS A 88 -0.72 -13.37 4.25
N ALA A 89 -1.33 -14.01 3.25
CA ALA A 89 -1.84 -13.32 2.07
C ALA A 89 -2.90 -12.27 2.46
N LEU A 90 -3.86 -12.63 3.32
CA LEU A 90 -4.92 -11.74 3.78
C LEU A 90 -4.37 -10.51 4.50
N HIS A 91 -3.35 -10.67 5.34
CA HIS A 91 -2.65 -9.55 5.99
C HIS A 91 -2.18 -8.52 4.96
N HIS A 92 -1.48 -8.96 3.91
CA HIS A 92 -0.96 -8.04 2.90
C HIS A 92 -2.06 -7.42 2.04
N TYR A 93 -3.09 -8.17 1.64
CA TYR A 93 -4.21 -7.57 0.89
C TYR A 93 -4.97 -6.54 1.72
N ARG A 94 -5.17 -6.77 3.01
CA ARG A 94 -5.75 -5.77 3.92
C ARG A 94 -4.86 -4.54 4.07
N ALA A 95 -3.53 -4.70 4.10
CA ALA A 95 -2.61 -3.57 4.09
C ALA A 95 -2.74 -2.73 2.80
N VAL A 96 -2.90 -3.37 1.63
CA VAL A 96 -3.19 -2.67 0.38
C VAL A 96 -4.50 -1.89 0.48
N LEU A 97 -5.58 -2.50 0.99
CA LEU A 97 -6.89 -1.85 1.11
C LEU A 97 -6.89 -0.69 2.13
N LYS A 98 -5.99 -0.69 3.10
CA LYS A 98 -5.78 0.48 3.99
C LYS A 98 -5.15 1.66 3.25
N LEU A 99 -4.24 1.39 2.30
CA LEU A 99 -3.52 2.40 1.52
C LEU A 99 -4.30 2.86 0.27
N ALA A 100 -5.06 1.94 -0.32
CA ALA A 100 -5.83 2.10 -1.54
C ALA A 100 -7.15 1.30 -1.45
N PRO A 101 -8.21 1.86 -0.82
CA PRO A 101 -9.47 1.14 -0.58
C PRO A 101 -10.17 0.60 -1.83
N GLU A 102 -9.99 1.27 -2.96
CA GLU A 102 -10.59 0.91 -4.25
C GLU A 102 -9.72 -0.06 -5.08
N HIS A 103 -8.66 -0.65 -4.49
CA HIS A 103 -7.79 -1.57 -5.22
C HIS A 103 -8.50 -2.89 -5.51
N ALA A 104 -9.02 -3.03 -6.74
CA ALA A 104 -9.85 -4.15 -7.16
C ALA A 104 -9.21 -5.53 -6.89
N ASP A 105 -7.95 -5.74 -7.29
CA ASP A 105 -7.31 -7.06 -7.13
C ASP A 105 -7.07 -7.44 -5.66
N ALA A 106 -6.69 -6.47 -4.81
CA ALA A 106 -6.51 -6.72 -3.38
C ALA A 106 -7.85 -7.10 -2.73
N LYS A 107 -8.92 -6.41 -3.13
CA LYS A 107 -10.28 -6.71 -2.66
C LYS A 107 -10.70 -8.12 -3.08
N ALA A 108 -10.56 -8.44 -4.37
CA ALA A 108 -10.96 -9.75 -4.91
C ALA A 108 -10.19 -10.89 -4.23
N ASN A 109 -8.87 -10.76 -4.05
CA ASN A 109 -8.07 -11.80 -3.41
C ASN A 109 -8.38 -11.92 -1.90
N ALA A 110 -8.63 -10.80 -1.20
CA ALA A 110 -9.04 -10.83 0.20
C ALA A 110 -10.42 -11.50 0.37
N ASP A 111 -11.38 -11.16 -0.47
CA ASP A 111 -12.73 -11.75 -0.47
C ASP A 111 -12.66 -13.26 -0.74
N GLN A 112 -11.86 -13.70 -1.72
CA GLN A 112 -11.64 -15.11 -2.00
C GLN A 112 -11.11 -15.87 -0.76
N ILE A 113 -10.17 -15.28 -0.02
CA ILE A 113 -9.67 -15.90 1.21
C ILE A 113 -10.77 -15.98 2.27
N VAL A 114 -11.54 -14.91 2.46
CA VAL A 114 -12.68 -14.86 3.40
C VAL A 114 -13.70 -15.95 3.07
N GLU A 115 -14.05 -16.12 1.79
CA GLU A 115 -14.95 -17.17 1.32
C GLU A 115 -14.41 -18.57 1.60
N ILE A 116 -13.11 -18.81 1.41
CA ILE A 116 -12.48 -20.08 1.77
C ILE A 116 -12.66 -20.39 3.27
N TYR A 117 -12.43 -19.41 4.15
CA TYR A 117 -12.66 -19.60 5.59
C TYR A 117 -14.13 -19.90 5.91
N ALA A 118 -15.06 -19.20 5.26
CA ALA A 118 -16.49 -19.45 5.41
C ALA A 118 -16.88 -20.87 4.96
N MET A 119 -16.40 -21.33 3.80
CA MET A 119 -16.63 -22.69 3.29
C MET A 119 -16.03 -23.76 4.21
N MET A 120 -14.93 -23.46 4.90
CA MET A 120 -14.33 -24.36 5.89
C MET A 120 -15.05 -24.36 7.24
N GLY A 121 -16.06 -23.51 7.44
CA GLY A 121 -16.72 -23.31 8.73
C GLY A 121 -15.77 -22.76 9.81
N ARG A 122 -14.76 -21.97 9.41
CA ARG A 122 -13.74 -21.42 10.30
C ARG A 122 -13.87 -19.90 10.42
N PRO A 123 -13.52 -19.32 11.57
CA PRO A 123 -13.45 -17.87 11.70
C PRO A 123 -12.35 -17.31 10.78
N VAL A 124 -12.63 -16.17 10.17
CA VAL A 124 -11.65 -15.41 9.40
C VAL A 124 -10.58 -14.89 10.37
N PRO A 125 -9.29 -15.00 10.06
CA PRO A 125 -8.23 -14.45 10.91
C PRO A 125 -8.29 -12.92 10.99
N GLU A 126 -8.09 -12.38 12.20
CA GLU A 126 -7.82 -10.96 12.44
C GLU A 126 -6.31 -10.72 12.31
N VAL A 127 -5.90 -10.38 11.09
CA VAL A 127 -4.51 -10.13 10.65
C VAL A 127 -4.40 -8.79 9.96
#